data_AF-A0A522FRF1-F1
#
_entry.id   AF-A0A522FRF1-F1
#
_cell.length_a   1.000
_cell.length_b   1.000
_cell.length_c   1.000
_cell.angle_alpha   90.00
_cell.angle_beta   90.00
_cell.angle_gamma   90.00
#
_symmetry.space_group_name_H-M   'P 1'
#
loop_
_entity.id
_entity.type
_entity.pdbx_description
1 polymer ?
#
loop_
_entity_poly.entity_id
_entity_poly.type
_entity_poly.pdbx_seq_one_letter_code
_entity_poly.pdbx_strand_id
1 'polypeptide(L)'
;MKQCLNIVYQDYIPEELIDDFMKLELDKQLDIIIIREKLTKQHYCFSGIEISDIILYFNQHYIELIFGGLTVNLAYDILKKGIKFLWKSVVKLPIKKIDSDGKISDKTQSICLRIKDSEKSVEITLNGEFNEEQADKIIDESFKLLVSDYSDKSTD
;
A
#
# COMPACT_ATOMS: atom_id res chain seq x y z
N MET A 1 -8.18 -8.31 19.84
CA MET A 1 -7.12 -7.29 19.68
C MET A 1 -7.52 -6.43 18.49
N LYS A 2 -7.46 -5.09 18.56
CA LYS A 2 -7.83 -4.28 17.39
C LYS A 2 -6.78 -4.41 16.29
N GLN A 3 -7.24 -4.57 15.07
CA GLN A 3 -6.43 -4.69 13.87
C GLN A 3 -5.63 -3.41 13.60
N CYS A 4 -4.43 -3.50 13.01
CA CYS A 4 -3.60 -2.33 12.75
C CYS A 4 -3.12 -2.26 11.29
N LEU A 5 -3.35 -1.13 10.63
CA LEU A 5 -2.71 -0.73 9.38
C LEU A 5 -1.63 0.30 9.69
N ASN A 6 -0.41 0.00 9.27
CA ASN A 6 0.70 0.92 9.41
C ASN A 6 1.01 1.55 8.06
N ILE A 7 1.18 2.86 8.05
CA ILE A 7 1.47 3.67 6.88
C ILE A 7 2.83 4.30 7.12
N VAL A 8 3.85 3.81 6.41
CA VAL A 8 5.20 4.36 6.45
C VAL A 8 5.45 5.11 5.16
N TYR A 9 5.94 6.34 5.24
CA TYR A 9 6.13 7.18 4.06
C TYR A 9 7.37 8.06 4.19
N GLN A 10 7.98 8.39 3.05
CA GLN A 10 9.21 9.18 2.99
C GLN A 10 8.95 10.65 3.37
N ASP A 11 9.99 11.34 3.86
CA ASP A 11 9.89 12.73 4.34
C ASP A 11 9.36 13.74 3.32
N TYR A 12 9.67 13.55 2.04
CA TYR A 12 9.20 14.40 0.94
C TYR A 12 7.73 14.15 0.55
N ILE A 13 7.09 13.10 1.06
CA ILE A 13 5.65 12.90 0.85
C ILE A 13 4.91 13.91 1.75
N PRO A 14 4.06 14.78 1.16
CA PRO A 14 3.29 15.74 1.94
C PRO A 14 2.34 15.05 2.92
N GLU A 15 2.25 15.57 4.15
CA GLU A 15 1.32 15.02 5.16
C GLU A 15 -0.13 15.16 4.73
N GLU A 16 -0.47 16.22 3.99
CA GLU A 16 -1.79 16.45 3.40
C GLU A 16 -2.26 15.27 2.52
N LEU A 17 -1.34 14.62 1.80
CA LEU A 17 -1.66 13.45 0.98
C LEU A 17 -2.10 12.27 1.86
N ILE A 18 -1.41 12.06 2.99
CA ILE A 18 -1.75 11.02 3.94
C ILE A 18 -3.07 11.37 4.64
N ASP A 19 -3.28 12.64 5.02
CA ASP A 19 -4.55 13.09 5.60
C ASP A 19 -5.74 12.93 4.63
N ASP A 20 -5.55 13.19 3.34
CA ASP A 20 -6.58 12.94 2.32
C ASP A 20 -6.88 11.45 2.16
N PHE A 21 -5.86 10.60 2.25
CA PHE A 21 -6.08 9.15 2.31
C PHE A 21 -6.88 8.76 3.56
N MET A 22 -6.65 9.41 4.71
CA MET A 22 -7.43 9.17 5.94
C MET A 22 -8.90 9.60 5.81
N LYS A 23 -9.22 10.58 4.95
CA LYS A 23 -10.62 10.97 4.65
C LYS A 23 -11.40 9.88 3.94
N LEU A 24 -10.74 8.81 3.48
CA LEU A 24 -11.43 7.59 3.04
C LEU A 24 -12.03 6.80 4.21
N GLU A 25 -11.83 7.21 5.46
CA GLU A 25 -12.44 6.61 6.67
C GLU A 25 -12.26 5.09 6.77
N LEU A 26 -11.05 4.62 6.42
CA LEU A 26 -10.69 3.20 6.40
C LEU A 26 -10.79 2.58 7.80
N ASP A 27 -10.40 3.34 8.83
CA ASP A 27 -10.49 2.98 10.24
C ASP A 27 -11.93 2.65 10.67
N LYS A 28 -12.90 3.45 10.20
CA LYS A 28 -14.32 3.25 10.50
C LYS A 28 -14.92 2.10 9.71
N GLN A 29 -14.53 1.95 8.46
CA GLN A 29 -15.10 0.94 7.57
C GLN A 29 -14.55 -0.47 7.83
N LEU A 30 -13.32 -0.58 8.35
CA LEU A 30 -12.63 -1.85 8.57
C LEU A 30 -12.40 -2.19 10.05
N ASP A 31 -12.84 -1.34 10.99
CA ASP A 31 -12.55 -1.42 12.44
C ASP A 31 -11.05 -1.65 12.73
N ILE A 32 -10.22 -0.85 12.07
CA ILE A 32 -8.76 -0.90 12.21
C ILE A 32 -8.22 0.35 12.90
N ILE A 33 -7.10 0.20 13.60
CA ILE A 33 -6.25 1.30 14.06
C ILE A 33 -5.29 1.64 12.92
N ILE A 34 -5.13 2.92 12.63
CA ILE A 34 -4.16 3.38 11.64
C ILE A 34 -3.00 4.07 12.35
N ILE A 35 -1.79 3.54 12.15
CA ILE A 35 -0.55 4.11 12.63
C ILE A 35 0.20 4.73 11.44
N ARG A 36 0.74 5.93 11.64
CA ARG A 36 1.42 6.69 10.59
C ARG A 36 2.84 7.02 11.03
N GLU A 37 3.80 6.75 10.18
CA GLU A 37 5.22 6.98 10.44
C GLU A 37 5.87 7.66 9.24
N LYS A 38 6.36 8.89 9.45
CA LYS A 38 7.14 9.64 8.46
C LYS A 38 8.63 9.38 8.65
N LEU A 39 9.30 8.91 7.61
CA LEU A 39 10.73 8.61 7.65
C LEU A 39 11.54 9.89 7.48
N THR A 40 12.04 10.45 8.58
CA THR A 40 12.70 11.78 8.62
C THR A 40 14.22 11.75 8.50
N LYS A 41 14.86 10.58 8.55
CA LYS A 41 16.30 10.37 8.24
C LYS A 41 16.64 8.88 8.18
N GLN A 42 17.55 8.52 7.26
CA GLN A 42 18.12 7.18 7.08
C GLN A 42 18.53 6.60 8.44
N HIS A 43 18.05 5.40 8.78
CA HIS A 43 18.78 4.29 9.42
C HIS A 43 17.73 3.27 9.88
N TYR A 44 17.41 2.32 9.02
CA TYR A 44 16.98 1.00 9.45
C TYR A 44 17.74 -0.04 8.63
N CYS A 45 18.26 -1.05 9.32
CA CYS A 45 18.80 -2.27 8.72
C CYS A 45 17.63 -3.10 8.21
N PHE A 46 17.27 -2.78 7.01
CA PHE A 46 16.16 -3.29 6.28
C PHE A 46 16.84 -3.94 5.06
N SER A 47 16.54 -5.22 4.82
CA SER A 47 17.11 -6.01 3.72
C SER A 47 15.95 -6.58 2.89
N GLY A 48 15.49 -5.83 1.88
CA GLY A 48 14.35 -6.15 1.02
C GLY A 48 13.84 -4.91 0.25
N ILE A 49 12.56 -4.90 -0.19
CA ILE A 49 11.81 -3.88 -0.99
C ILE A 49 11.75 -2.45 -0.37
N GLU A 50 12.83 -1.96 0.24
CA GLU A 50 12.82 -0.79 1.12
C GLU A 50 13.10 0.55 0.41
N ILE A 51 12.60 0.72 -0.82
CA ILE A 51 12.68 1.99 -1.57
C ILE A 51 11.30 2.44 -2.04
N SER A 52 10.21 1.96 -1.43
CA SER A 52 8.89 2.50 -1.75
C SER A 52 8.65 3.87 -1.11
N ASP A 53 8.03 4.77 -1.87
CA ASP A 53 7.69 6.11 -1.40
C ASP A 53 6.66 6.04 -0.26
N ILE A 54 5.75 5.08 -0.37
CA ILE A 54 4.74 4.73 0.64
C ILE A 54 4.70 3.20 0.79
N ILE A 55 4.74 2.73 2.04
CA ILE A 55 4.56 1.33 2.42
C ILE A 55 3.33 1.24 3.33
N LEU A 56 2.36 0.45 2.91
CA LEU A 56 1.20 0.07 3.71
C LEU A 56 1.43 -1.35 4.23
N TYR A 57 1.41 -1.56 5.55
CA TYR A 57 1.56 -2.90 6.10
C TYR A 57 0.56 -3.28 7.19
N PHE A 58 0.00 -4.48 7.04
CA PHE A 58 -0.82 -5.14 8.05
C PHE A 58 0.03 -6.20 8.77
N ASN A 59 0.03 -6.15 10.10
CA ASN A 59 0.67 -7.17 10.93
C ASN A 59 -0.47 -7.99 11.58
N GLN A 60 -0.97 -9.02 10.88
CA GLN A 60 -2.18 -9.74 11.27
C GLN A 60 -2.15 -11.21 10.88
N HIS A 61 -2.92 -12.05 11.58
CA HIS A 61 -3.34 -13.31 11.00
C HIS A 61 -4.26 -13.06 9.79
N TYR A 62 -3.85 -13.51 8.59
CA TYR A 62 -4.54 -13.35 7.31
C TYR A 62 -6.00 -13.76 7.43
N ILE A 63 -6.25 -14.78 8.25
CA ILE A 63 -7.56 -15.34 8.59
C ILE A 63 -8.51 -14.28 9.20
N GLU A 64 -8.08 -13.36 10.07
CA GLU A 64 -9.00 -12.42 10.75
C GLU A 64 -9.46 -11.24 9.88
N LEU A 65 -8.70 -10.89 8.84
CA LEU A 65 -9.10 -9.93 7.81
C LEU A 65 -10.20 -10.51 6.88
N ILE A 66 -10.42 -11.84 6.92
CA ILE A 66 -11.09 -12.60 5.86
C ILE A 66 -12.41 -13.29 6.29
N PHE A 67 -12.79 -13.30 7.57
CA PHE A 67 -13.87 -14.18 8.06
C PHE A 67 -15.34 -13.74 7.84
N GLY A 68 -15.64 -12.94 6.82
CA GLY A 68 -17.03 -12.71 6.41
C GLY A 68 -17.12 -12.24 4.97
N GLY A 69 -17.43 -13.13 4.01
CA GLY A 69 -17.27 -12.92 2.56
C GLY A 69 -17.86 -11.63 1.95
N LEU A 70 -18.74 -10.91 2.65
CA LEU A 70 -19.19 -9.56 2.26
C LEU A 70 -18.21 -8.46 2.75
N THR A 71 -17.74 -8.58 3.98
CA THR A 71 -16.74 -7.72 4.63
C THR A 71 -15.37 -7.82 3.94
N VAL A 72 -15.04 -8.99 3.38
CA VAL A 72 -13.76 -9.22 2.67
C VAL A 72 -13.69 -8.46 1.36
N ASN A 73 -14.71 -8.59 0.51
CA ASN A 73 -14.75 -7.87 -0.75
C ASN A 73 -14.80 -6.35 -0.52
N LEU A 74 -15.56 -5.92 0.49
CA LEU A 74 -15.60 -4.52 0.90
C LEU A 74 -14.22 -4.04 1.38
N ALA A 75 -13.51 -4.83 2.20
CA ALA A 75 -12.17 -4.51 2.67
C ALA A 75 -11.17 -4.40 1.53
N TYR A 76 -11.19 -5.35 0.60
CA TYR A 76 -10.33 -5.32 -0.58
C TYR A 76 -10.68 -4.14 -1.50
N ASP A 77 -11.96 -3.85 -1.74
CA ASP A 77 -12.37 -2.72 -2.58
C ASP A 77 -11.97 -1.37 -1.98
N ILE A 78 -12.10 -1.24 -0.66
CA ILE A 78 -11.71 -0.06 0.09
C ILE A 78 -10.18 0.13 0.05
N LEU A 79 -9.41 -0.93 0.29
CA LEU A 79 -7.94 -0.90 0.18
C LEU A 79 -7.48 -0.59 -1.24
N LYS A 80 -8.11 -1.21 -2.23
CA LYS A 80 -7.88 -0.99 -3.66
C LYS A 80 -8.10 0.47 -4.02
N LYS A 81 -9.23 1.05 -3.58
CA LYS A 81 -9.53 2.48 -3.76
C LYS A 81 -8.48 3.37 -3.11
N GLY A 82 -8.03 3.02 -1.92
CA GLY A 82 -6.97 3.72 -1.21
C GLY A 82 -5.64 3.71 -1.97
N ILE A 83 -5.21 2.55 -2.47
CA ILE A 83 -3.95 2.42 -3.23
C ILE A 83 -4.03 3.18 -4.55
N LYS A 84 -5.16 3.13 -5.25
CA LYS A 84 -5.40 3.94 -6.47
C LYS A 84 -5.30 5.43 -6.16
N PHE A 85 -5.90 5.89 -5.06
CA PHE A 85 -5.80 7.28 -4.63
C PHE A 85 -4.34 7.70 -4.36
N LEU A 86 -3.60 6.89 -3.60
CA LEU A 86 -2.19 7.16 -3.29
C LEU A 86 -1.36 7.20 -4.56
N TRP A 87 -1.53 6.25 -5.47
CA TRP A 87 -0.78 6.22 -6.74
C TRP A 87 -1.01 7.49 -7.55
N LYS A 88 -2.28 7.86 -7.78
CA LYS A 88 -2.66 9.08 -8.54
C LYS A 88 -2.10 10.36 -7.92
N SER A 89 -1.85 10.35 -6.61
CA SER A 89 -1.30 11.50 -5.89
C SER A 89 0.23 11.52 -5.95
N VAL A 90 0.89 10.39 -5.72
CA VAL A 90 2.35 10.27 -5.70
C VAL A 90 2.97 10.55 -7.07
N VAL A 91 2.35 10.09 -8.17
CA VAL A 91 2.84 10.36 -9.54
C VAL A 91 2.78 11.85 -9.95
N LYS A 92 2.01 12.66 -9.22
CA LYS A 92 1.90 14.11 -9.47
C LYS A 92 2.93 14.93 -8.68
N LEU A 93 3.64 14.29 -7.75
CA LEU A 93 4.64 14.98 -6.96
C LEU A 93 5.87 15.31 -7.84
N PRO A 94 6.35 16.57 -7.84
CA PRO A 94 7.49 16.98 -8.66
C PRO A 94 8.82 16.53 -8.03
N ILE A 95 8.98 15.22 -7.84
CA ILE A 95 10.15 14.64 -7.18
C ILE A 95 11.21 14.36 -8.24
N LYS A 96 12.38 14.98 -8.05
CA LYS A 96 13.53 14.77 -8.92
C LYS A 96 14.58 13.91 -8.23
N LYS A 97 15.21 13.03 -9.00
CA LYS A 97 16.40 12.28 -8.60
C LYS A 97 17.63 13.01 -9.13
N ILE A 98 18.63 13.16 -8.29
CA ILE A 98 19.96 13.62 -8.69
C ILE A 98 20.85 12.38 -8.72
N ASP A 99 21.44 12.07 -9.86
CA ASP A 99 22.39 10.96 -9.98
C ASP A 99 23.78 11.34 -9.44
N SER A 100 24.70 10.36 -9.40
CA SER A 100 26.07 10.55 -8.93
C SER A 100 26.87 11.56 -9.77
N ASP A 101 26.45 11.80 -11.02
CA ASP A 101 27.06 12.75 -11.95
C ASP A 101 26.40 14.15 -11.87
N GLY A 102 25.45 14.34 -10.94
CA GLY A 102 24.72 15.58 -10.75
C GLY A 102 23.60 15.83 -11.77
N LYS A 103 23.28 14.86 -12.64
CA LYS A 103 22.14 14.99 -13.57
C LYS A 103 20.84 14.81 -12.81
N ILE A 104 19.89 15.64 -13.20
CA ILE A 104 18.56 15.66 -12.62
C ILE A 104 17.63 14.90 -13.57
N SER A 105 17.02 13.83 -13.08
CA SER A 105 15.96 13.09 -13.77
C SER A 105 14.70 13.09 -12.93
N ASP A 106 13.57 12.71 -13.53
CA ASP A 106 12.39 12.39 -12.74
C ASP A 106 12.66 11.13 -11.91
N LYS A 107 12.13 11.11 -10.68
CA LYS A 107 12.22 9.94 -9.81
C LYS A 107 11.11 8.97 -10.17
N THR A 108 11.42 7.68 -10.29
CA THR A 108 10.40 6.64 -10.40
C THR A 108 9.63 6.50 -9.09
N GLN A 109 8.30 6.55 -9.18
CA GLN A 109 7.42 6.41 -8.02
C GLN A 109 7.16 4.95 -7.68
N SER A 110 6.96 4.68 -6.40
CA SER A 110 6.59 3.34 -5.95
C SER A 110 5.75 3.31 -4.69
N ILE A 111 4.78 2.40 -4.68
CA ILE A 111 3.91 2.09 -3.54
C ILE A 111 3.97 0.59 -3.30
N CYS A 112 4.15 0.20 -2.05
CA CYS A 112 4.13 -1.19 -1.62
C CYS A 112 2.97 -1.42 -0.65
N LEU A 113 2.12 -2.40 -0.94
CA LEU A 113 1.20 -3.00 0.02
C LEU A 113 1.80 -4.34 0.45
N ARG A 114 2.00 -4.50 1.75
CA ARG A 114 2.42 -5.76 2.36
C ARG A 114 1.38 -6.24 3.35
N ILE A 115 0.87 -7.45 3.14
CA ILE A 115 -0.02 -8.13 4.06
C ILE A 115 0.75 -9.32 4.60
N LYS A 116 1.09 -9.31 5.89
CA LYS A 116 1.88 -10.38 6.53
C LYS A 116 1.11 -11.05 7.65
N ASP A 117 1.12 -12.37 7.61
CA ASP A 117 0.69 -13.33 8.63
C ASP A 117 1.87 -14.17 9.12
N SER A 118 1.68 -14.91 10.22
CA SER A 118 2.61 -15.89 10.78
C SER A 118 3.09 -16.93 9.78
N GLU A 119 2.31 -17.23 8.73
CA GLU A 119 2.67 -18.26 7.73
C GLU A 119 2.88 -17.73 6.32
N LYS A 120 2.35 -16.55 5.97
CA LYS A 120 2.33 -16.05 4.59
C LYS A 120 2.53 -14.54 4.53
N SER A 121 3.13 -14.07 3.45
CA SER A 121 3.19 -12.66 3.10
C SER A 121 2.74 -12.46 1.66
N VAL A 122 1.75 -11.60 1.44
CA VAL A 122 1.46 -11.08 0.11
C VAL A 122 2.02 -9.69 -0.01
N GLU A 123 2.73 -9.45 -1.11
CA GLU A 123 3.29 -8.15 -1.43
C GLU A 123 2.84 -7.72 -2.82
N ILE A 124 2.25 -6.53 -2.89
CA ILE A 124 1.95 -5.84 -4.14
C ILE A 124 2.83 -4.61 -4.19
N THR A 125 3.77 -4.59 -5.12
CA THR A 125 4.68 -3.47 -5.33
C THR A 125 4.41 -2.87 -6.70
N LEU A 126 3.85 -1.67 -6.72
CA LEU A 126 3.79 -0.84 -7.93
C LEU A 126 5.05 0.02 -7.96
N ASN A 127 5.85 -0.12 -9.02
CA ASN A 127 7.06 0.67 -9.23
C ASN A 127 7.21 0.94 -10.74
N GLY A 128 7.21 2.20 -11.15
CA GLY A 128 7.38 2.56 -12.56
C GLY A 128 6.67 3.84 -12.96
N GLU A 129 6.80 4.17 -14.24
CA GLU A 129 6.12 5.30 -14.88
C GLU A 129 4.77 4.85 -15.47
N PHE A 130 3.89 4.31 -14.62
CA PHE A 130 2.56 3.91 -15.05
C PHE A 130 1.63 5.13 -15.08
N ASN A 131 0.92 5.31 -16.19
CA ASN A 131 -0.20 6.24 -16.22
C ASN A 131 -1.36 5.74 -15.34
N GLU A 132 -2.35 6.60 -15.07
CA GLU A 132 -3.45 6.25 -14.15
C GLU A 132 -4.23 5.01 -14.60
N GLU A 133 -4.46 4.81 -15.90
CA GLU A 133 -5.21 3.67 -16.45
C GLU A 133 -4.43 2.36 -16.29
N GLN A 134 -3.13 2.37 -16.60
CA GLN A 134 -2.24 1.22 -16.44
C GLN A 134 -2.15 0.79 -14.97
N ALA A 135 -1.98 1.75 -14.07
CA ALA A 135 -1.93 1.47 -12.64
C ALA A 135 -3.25 0.94 -12.10
N ASP A 136 -4.39 1.54 -12.50
CA ASP A 136 -5.71 1.08 -12.10
C ASP A 136 -5.94 -0.38 -12.51
N LYS A 137 -5.52 -0.75 -13.74
CA LYS A 137 -5.62 -2.12 -14.24
C LYS A 137 -4.73 -3.10 -13.48
N ILE A 138 -3.46 -2.76 -13.25
CA ILE A 138 -2.50 -3.61 -12.51
C ILE A 138 -2.99 -3.84 -11.08
N ILE A 139 -3.48 -2.79 -10.42
CA ILE A 139 -4.06 -2.88 -9.08
C ILE A 139 -5.29 -3.81 -9.10
N ASP A 140 -6.20 -3.65 -10.06
CA ASP A 140 -7.40 -4.51 -10.15
C ASP A 140 -7.04 -5.98 -10.38
N GLU A 141 -6.06 -6.28 -11.24
CA GLU A 141 -5.58 -7.64 -11.49
C GLU A 141 -4.89 -8.23 -10.25
N SER A 142 -4.08 -7.45 -9.54
CA SER A 142 -3.39 -7.90 -8.33
C SER A 142 -4.37 -8.25 -7.20
N PHE A 143 -5.43 -7.45 -7.04
CA PHE A 143 -6.49 -7.72 -6.06
C PHE A 143 -7.40 -8.89 -6.46
N LYS A 144 -7.60 -9.15 -7.76
CA LYS A 144 -8.31 -10.37 -8.21
C LYS A 144 -7.56 -11.63 -7.82
N LEU A 145 -6.23 -11.66 -8.00
CA LEU A 145 -5.40 -12.81 -7.64
C LEU A 145 -5.42 -13.07 -6.12
N LEU A 146 -5.35 -12.00 -5.33
CA LEU A 146 -5.50 -12.06 -3.87
C LEU A 146 -6.83 -12.70 -3.43
N VAL A 147 -7.93 -12.38 -4.11
CA VAL A 147 -9.26 -12.91 -3.82
C VAL A 147 -9.42 -14.35 -4.33
N SER A 148 -8.89 -14.69 -5.52
CA SER A 148 -9.02 -16.03 -6.11
C SER A 148 -8.22 -17.10 -5.38
N ASP A 149 -7.01 -16.78 -4.92
CA ASP A 149 -6.18 -17.70 -4.11
C ASP A 149 -6.86 -18.10 -2.78
N TYR A 150 -7.91 -17.35 -2.39
CA TYR A 150 -8.72 -17.62 -1.22
C TYR A 150 -10.00 -18.43 -1.52
N SER A 151 -10.72 -18.13 -2.61
CA SER A 151 -11.96 -18.85 -2.94
C SER A 151 -11.75 -20.34 -3.17
N ASP A 152 -10.59 -20.73 -3.72
CA ASP A 152 -10.26 -22.14 -3.98
C ASP A 152 -9.98 -22.94 -2.68
N LYS A 153 -9.76 -22.28 -1.53
CA LYS A 153 -9.43 -22.93 -0.24
C LYS A 153 -10.59 -22.99 0.75
N SER A 154 -11.73 -22.39 0.43
CA SER A 154 -12.96 -22.51 1.23
C SER A 154 -13.81 -23.74 0.87
N THR A 155 -13.29 -24.63 0.03
CA THR A 155 -14.00 -25.81 -0.51
C THR A 155 -13.42 -27.16 -0.08
N ASP A 156 -12.43 -27.19 0.82
CA ASP A 156 -11.87 -28.41 1.42
C ASP A 156 -12.14 -28.49 2.92
#